data_AF-A0A9C9K2X1-F1
#
_entry.id   AF-A0A9C9K2X1-F1
#
_cell.length_a   1.000
_cell.length_b   1.000
_cell.length_c   1.000
_cell.angle_alpha   90.00
_cell.angle_beta   90.00
_cell.angle_gamma   90.00
#
_symmetry.space_group_name_H-M   'P 1'
#
loop_
_entity.id
_entity.type
_entity.pdbx_description
1 polymer ?
#
loop_
_entity_poly.entity_id
_entity_poly.type
_entity_poly.pdbx_seq_one_letter_code
_entity_poly.pdbx_strand_id
1 'polypeptide(L)'
;MVAGKYRIIAQLGKGGMGVVFEAFDVRLKRRVALKFLPPHLTSSPEAKQRFVREAQAVSKLDHPNICTIYEIDEAPAGNTFLAMACYNGQTLDRRIKEAPIKPEQAIDIAIQIANALKAAHAKGIVHRDIKPANIFLTEDGQVKVLDFGLAKLASE
;
A
#
# COMPACT_ATOMS: atom_id res chain seq x y z
N MET A 1 -5.80 9.99 -18.32
CA MET A 1 -4.80 8.91 -18.34
C MET A 1 -3.63 9.34 -17.48
N VAL A 2 -3.09 8.45 -16.65
CA VAL A 2 -1.88 8.68 -15.83
C VAL A 2 -0.73 7.91 -16.47
N ALA A 3 0.41 8.59 -16.66
CA ALA A 3 1.61 8.04 -17.32
C ALA A 3 1.33 7.38 -18.69
N GLY A 4 0.27 7.81 -19.40
CA GLY A 4 -0.17 7.18 -20.65
C GLY A 4 -0.57 5.70 -20.55
N LYS A 5 -0.71 5.16 -19.33
CA LYS A 5 -0.90 3.72 -19.05
C LYS A 5 -2.13 3.42 -18.21
N TYR A 6 -2.44 4.27 -17.23
CA TYR A 6 -3.52 4.00 -16.29
C TYR A 6 -4.73 4.90 -16.55
N ARG A 7 -5.91 4.29 -16.62
CA ARG A 7 -7.20 4.99 -16.69
C ARG A 7 -7.85 4.97 -15.31
N ILE A 8 -7.99 6.13 -14.67
CA ILE A 8 -8.69 6.24 -13.38
C ILE A 8 -10.15 5.80 -13.54
N ILE A 9 -10.62 4.99 -12.61
CA ILE A 9 -12.01 4.52 -12.52
C ILE A 9 -12.74 5.29 -11.41
N ALA A 10 -12.19 5.26 -10.19
CA ALA A 10 -12.80 5.87 -9.02
C ALA A 10 -11.76 6.24 -7.97
N GLN A 11 -12.11 7.12 -7.03
CA GLN A 11 -11.30 7.36 -5.84
C GLN A 11 -11.65 6.33 -4.77
N LEU A 12 -10.64 5.64 -4.21
CA LEU A 12 -10.82 4.66 -3.13
C LEU A 12 -10.69 5.29 -1.75
N GLY A 13 -9.84 6.30 -1.61
CA GLY A 13 -9.63 6.95 -0.32
C GLY A 13 -8.71 8.16 -0.38
N LYS A 14 -8.74 8.99 0.65
CA LYS A 14 -7.87 10.15 0.86
C LYS A 14 -7.52 10.26 2.33
N GLY A 15 -6.24 10.48 2.64
CA GLY A 15 -5.75 10.67 3.99
C GLY A 15 -4.42 11.42 4.04
N GLY A 16 -3.78 11.46 5.21
CA GLY A 16 -2.49 12.14 5.40
C GLY A 16 -1.36 11.60 4.52
N MET A 17 -1.47 10.33 4.09
CA MET A 17 -0.51 9.65 3.22
C MET A 17 -0.83 9.76 1.72
N GLY A 18 -1.77 10.65 1.35
CA GLY A 18 -2.13 10.93 -0.04
C GLY A 18 -3.51 10.44 -0.45
N VAL A 19 -3.71 10.31 -1.76
CA VAL A 19 -4.98 9.90 -2.37
C VAL A 19 -4.77 8.59 -3.11
N VAL A 20 -5.70 7.64 -2.91
CA VAL A 20 -5.69 6.35 -3.59
C VAL A 20 -6.84 6.31 -4.58
N PHE A 21 -6.52 6.00 -5.84
CA PHE A 21 -7.49 5.79 -6.90
C PHE A 21 -7.48 4.34 -7.34
N GLU A 22 -8.65 3.82 -7.69
CA GLU A 22 -8.75 2.66 -8.54
C GLU A 22 -8.49 3.07 -9.98
N ALA A 23 -7.68 2.30 -10.69
CA ALA A 23 -7.43 2.50 -12.10
C ALA A 23 -7.38 1.18 -12.87
N PHE A 24 -7.57 1.27 -14.18
CA PHE A 24 -7.33 0.19 -15.12
C PHE A 24 -5.98 0.38 -15.80
N ASP A 25 -5.09 -0.61 -15.67
CA ASP A 25 -3.87 -0.71 -16.49
C ASP A 25 -4.28 -1.16 -17.90
N VAL A 26 -4.22 -0.26 -18.88
CA VAL A 26 -4.66 -0.56 -20.25
C VAL A 26 -3.72 -1.50 -20.98
N ARG A 27 -2.46 -1.62 -20.54
CA ARG A 27 -1.44 -2.48 -21.17
C ARG A 27 -1.59 -3.92 -20.67
N LEU A 28 -1.70 -4.09 -19.35
CA LEU A 28 -1.83 -5.40 -18.71
C LEU A 28 -3.29 -5.86 -18.51
N LYS A 29 -4.26 -5.00 -18.85
CA LYS A 29 -5.71 -5.26 -18.78
C LYS A 29 -6.17 -5.73 -17.39
N ARG A 30 -5.74 -5.04 -16.33
CA ARG A 30 -6.07 -5.36 -14.93
C ARG A 30 -6.40 -4.13 -14.10
N ARG A 31 -7.13 -4.32 -13.00
CA ARG A 31 -7.37 -3.29 -11.98
C ARG A 31 -6.12 -3.11 -11.11
N VAL A 32 -5.80 -1.88 -10.79
CA VAL A 32 -4.70 -1.48 -9.90
C VAL A 32 -5.17 -0.37 -8.97
N ALA A 33 -4.53 -0.26 -7.80
CA ALA A 33 -4.67 0.90 -6.95
C ALA A 33 -3.48 1.83 -7.21
N LEU A 34 -3.74 3.11 -7.48
CA LEU A 34 -2.75 4.16 -7.64
C LEU A 34 -2.76 5.05 -6.42
N LYS A 35 -1.70 4.98 -5.61
CA LYS A 35 -1.50 5.86 -4.47
C LYS A 35 -0.61 7.03 -4.88
N PHE A 36 -1.21 8.22 -4.95
CA PHE A 36 -0.51 9.47 -5.19
C PHE A 36 0.00 10.03 -3.88
N LEU A 37 1.29 10.31 -3.84
CA LEU A 37 1.94 10.82 -2.64
C LEU A 37 1.72 12.33 -2.54
N PRO A 38 1.52 12.86 -1.33
CA PRO A 38 1.45 14.29 -1.12
C PRO A 38 2.81 14.95 -1.44
N PRO A 39 2.82 16.17 -2.02
CA PRO A 39 4.05 16.80 -2.50
C PRO A 39 5.15 16.98 -1.44
N HIS A 40 4.80 17.10 -0.16
CA HIS A 40 5.78 17.27 0.92
C HIS A 40 6.68 16.02 1.09
N LEU A 41 6.18 14.82 0.80
CA LEU A 41 6.98 13.57 0.84
C LEU A 41 7.98 13.45 -0.30
N THR A 42 7.79 14.23 -1.36
CA THR A 42 8.64 14.24 -2.56
C THR A 42 9.19 15.64 -2.82
N SER A 43 9.28 16.46 -1.77
CA SER A 43 9.63 17.88 -1.87
C SER A 43 11.11 18.11 -2.13
N SER A 44 11.98 17.18 -1.70
CA SER A 44 13.40 17.18 -2.02
C SER A 44 13.79 15.97 -2.90
N PRO A 45 14.81 16.12 -3.76
CA PRO A 45 15.39 15.01 -4.51
C PRO A 45 15.82 13.83 -3.62
N GLU A 46 16.36 14.11 -2.43
CA GLU A 46 16.84 13.12 -1.48
C GLU A 46 15.68 12.31 -0.89
N ALA A 47 14.59 12.97 -0.49
CA ALA A 47 13.40 12.32 0.04
C ALA A 47 12.76 11.40 -1.01
N LYS A 48 12.66 11.90 -2.26
CA LYS A 48 12.17 11.13 -3.40
C LYS A 48 13.04 9.92 -3.70
N GLN A 49 14.36 10.07 -3.73
CA GLN A 49 15.28 8.96 -4.00
C GLN A 49 15.23 7.89 -2.89
N ARG A 50 15.12 8.32 -1.62
CA ARG A 50 14.94 7.40 -0.49
C ARG A 50 13.62 6.64 -0.60
N PHE A 51 12.53 7.34 -0.94
CA PHE A 51 11.22 6.72 -1.18
C PHE A 51 11.28 5.65 -2.27
N VAL A 52 11.89 5.97 -3.42
CA VAL A 52 12.05 5.02 -4.54
C VAL A 52 12.83 3.77 -4.10
N ARG A 53 13.91 3.94 -3.34
CA ARG A 53 14.71 2.80 -2.84
C ARG A 53 13.89 1.89 -1.91
N GLU A 54 13.11 2.46 -1.02
CA GLU A 54 12.24 1.68 -0.11
C GLU A 54 11.13 0.96 -0.88
N ALA A 55 10.45 1.64 -1.81
CA ALA A 55 9.45 1.03 -2.67
C ALA A 55 10.05 -0.14 -3.47
N GLN A 56 11.27 0.01 -3.99
CA GLN A 56 12.00 -1.07 -4.66
C GLN A 56 12.35 -2.22 -3.72
N ALA A 57 12.75 -1.94 -2.48
CA ALA A 57 13.04 -2.98 -1.49
C ALA A 57 11.78 -3.80 -1.16
N VAL A 58 10.65 -3.12 -0.94
CA VAL A 58 9.35 -3.76 -0.66
C VAL A 58 8.83 -4.51 -1.89
N SER A 59 9.00 -3.99 -3.11
CA SER A 59 8.55 -4.65 -4.34
C SER A 59 9.20 -6.01 -4.59
N LYS A 60 10.35 -6.29 -3.97
CA LYS A 60 11.04 -7.59 -4.04
C LYS A 60 10.46 -8.63 -3.09
N LEU A 61 9.55 -8.22 -2.20
CA LEU A 61 8.87 -9.15 -1.29
C LEU A 61 7.72 -9.83 -2.05
N ASP A 62 7.90 -11.13 -2.29
CA ASP A 62 6.83 -12.00 -2.76
C ASP A 62 6.27 -12.78 -1.56
N HIS A 63 5.15 -12.32 -1.02
CA HIS A 63 4.51 -12.93 0.14
C HIS A 63 3.00 -12.73 0.10
N PRO A 64 2.19 -13.77 0.39
CA PRO A 64 0.73 -13.68 0.31
C PRO A 64 0.13 -12.61 1.21
N ASN A 65 0.78 -12.27 2.32
CA ASN A 65 0.30 -11.26 3.27
C ASN A 65 0.91 -9.85 3.12
N ILE A 66 1.66 -9.59 2.04
CA ILE A 66 2.24 -8.27 1.75
C ILE A 66 1.59 -7.70 0.49
N CYS A 67 1.32 -6.39 0.49
CA CYS A 67 0.81 -5.73 -0.70
C CYS A 67 1.85 -5.74 -1.83
N THR A 68 1.48 -6.31 -2.98
CA THR A 68 2.33 -6.26 -4.18
C THR A 68 2.37 -4.86 -4.78
N ILE A 69 3.58 -4.32 -4.90
CA ILE A 69 3.88 -3.11 -5.65
C ILE A 69 4.25 -3.51 -7.08
N TYR A 70 3.58 -2.90 -8.06
CA TYR A 70 3.87 -3.15 -9.47
C TYR A 70 4.83 -2.13 -10.06
N GLU A 71 4.70 -0.87 -9.67
CA GLU A 71 5.44 0.23 -10.28
C GLU A 71 5.46 1.45 -9.38
N ILE A 72 6.54 2.21 -9.46
CA ILE A 72 6.64 3.58 -8.98
C ILE A 72 7.00 4.47 -10.17
N ASP A 73 6.26 5.54 -10.38
CA ASP A 73 6.47 6.44 -11.51
C ASP A 73 5.88 7.83 -11.21
N GLU A 74 6.03 8.76 -12.15
CA GLU A 74 5.56 10.13 -12.05
C GLU A 74 4.42 10.40 -13.02
N ALA A 75 3.38 11.05 -12.51
CA ALA A 75 2.35 11.60 -13.37
C ALA A 75 2.90 12.82 -14.15
N PRO A 76 2.28 13.20 -15.28
CA PRO A 76 2.73 14.34 -16.09
C PRO A 76 2.86 15.66 -15.33
N ALA A 77 2.11 15.83 -14.23
CA ALA A 77 2.17 17.00 -13.36
C ALA A 77 3.31 16.96 -12.31
N GLY A 78 4.18 15.94 -12.35
CA GLY A 78 5.31 15.74 -11.42
C GLY A 78 4.95 15.02 -10.12
N ASN A 79 3.68 14.65 -9.90
CA ASN A 79 3.26 13.91 -8.72
C ASN A 79 3.71 12.44 -8.81
N THR A 80 4.54 12.00 -7.88
CA THR A 80 4.91 10.58 -7.76
C THR A 80 3.72 9.75 -7.31
N PHE A 81 3.55 8.60 -7.96
CA PHE A 81 2.53 7.61 -7.60
C PHE A 81 3.13 6.21 -7.49
N LEU A 82 2.46 5.37 -6.71
CA LEU A 82 2.73 3.96 -6.57
C LEU A 82 1.55 3.17 -7.14
N ALA A 83 1.81 2.32 -8.14
CA ALA A 83 0.83 1.36 -8.63
C ALA A 83 0.98 0.04 -7.86
N MET A 84 -0.11 -0.42 -7.26
CA MET A 84 -0.14 -1.63 -6.45
C MET A 84 -1.35 -2.51 -6.81
N ALA A 85 -1.34 -3.74 -6.32
CA ALA A 85 -2.48 -4.64 -6.44
C ALA A 85 -3.75 -4.00 -5.85
N CYS A 86 -4.84 -4.08 -6.60
CA CYS A 86 -6.17 -3.65 -6.14
C CYS A 86 -6.88 -4.86 -5.55
N TYR A 87 -7.16 -4.83 -4.24
CA TYR A 87 -7.87 -5.89 -3.55
C TYR A 87 -9.33 -5.51 -3.33
N ASN A 88 -10.22 -6.51 -3.38
CA ASN A 88 -11.61 -6.34 -2.95
C ASN A 88 -11.69 -6.63 -1.45
N GLY A 89 -12.39 -5.78 -0.70
CA GLY A 89 -12.52 -5.89 0.74
C GLY A 89 -12.42 -4.53 1.43
N GLN A 90 -11.87 -4.50 2.64
CA GLN A 90 -11.78 -3.28 3.44
C GLN A 90 -10.61 -3.30 4.42
N THR A 91 -10.23 -2.13 4.92
CA THR A 91 -9.22 -2.00 5.96
C THR A 91 -9.73 -2.50 7.32
N LEU A 92 -8.81 -2.98 8.17
CA LEU A 92 -9.14 -3.45 9.51
C LEU A 92 -9.73 -2.33 10.37
N ASP A 93 -9.30 -1.08 10.19
CA ASP A 93 -9.86 0.06 10.93
C ASP A 93 -11.34 0.32 10.62
N ARG A 94 -11.77 0.02 9.38
CA ARG A 94 -13.18 0.10 9.00
C ARG A 94 -13.94 -1.10 9.58
N ARG A 95 -13.39 -2.32 9.43
CA ARG A 95 -14.01 -3.55 9.93
C ARG A 95 -14.28 -3.51 11.44
N ILE A 96 -13.37 -2.98 12.25
CA ILE A 96 -13.55 -2.90 13.72
C ILE A 96 -14.59 -1.85 14.14
N LYS A 97 -14.85 -0.84 13.30
CA LYS A 97 -15.92 0.16 13.54
C LYS A 97 -17.30 -0.40 13.20
N GLU A 98 -17.38 -1.31 12.24
CA GLU A 98 -18.64 -1.95 11.83
C GLU A 98 -19.14 -2.95 12.88
N ALA A 99 -18.24 -3.77 13.45
CA ALA A 99 -18.58 -4.72 14.51
C ALA A 99 -17.33 -5.21 15.27
N PRO A 100 -17.49 -5.69 16.52
CA PRO A 100 -16.43 -6.42 17.20
C PRO A 100 -15.92 -7.61 16.37
N ILE A 101 -14.62 -7.92 16.53
CA ILE A 101 -14.00 -9.09 15.92
C ILE A 101 -13.96 -10.20 16.97
N LYS A 102 -14.38 -11.41 16.58
CA LYS A 102 -14.31 -12.57 17.48
C LYS A 102 -12.85 -12.93 17.78
N PRO A 103 -12.52 -13.43 18.98
CA PRO A 103 -11.14 -13.77 19.33
C PRO A 103 -10.43 -14.66 18.31
N GLU A 104 -11.13 -15.66 17.75
CA GLU A 104 -10.57 -16.58 16.77
C GLU A 104 -10.14 -15.86 15.48
N GLN A 105 -11.01 -14.98 14.97
CA GLN A 105 -10.70 -14.15 13.79
C GLN A 105 -9.56 -13.16 14.06
N ALA A 106 -9.50 -12.60 15.27
CA ALA A 106 -8.41 -11.70 15.65
C ALA A 106 -7.06 -12.42 15.67
N ILE A 107 -7.02 -13.67 16.17
CA ILE A 107 -5.83 -14.52 16.17
C ILE A 107 -5.40 -14.82 14.73
N ASP A 108 -6.32 -15.21 13.84
CA ASP A 108 -6.01 -15.49 12.43
C ASP A 108 -5.43 -14.27 11.72
N ILE A 109 -6.01 -13.09 11.93
CA ILE A 109 -5.50 -11.82 11.40
C ILE A 109 -4.08 -11.55 11.95
N ALA A 110 -3.88 -11.71 13.26
CA ALA A 110 -2.57 -11.47 13.89
C ALA A 110 -1.48 -12.41 13.36
N ILE A 111 -1.80 -13.68 13.13
CA ILE A 111 -0.87 -14.66 12.53
C ILE A 111 -0.45 -14.21 11.13
N GLN A 112 -1.40 -13.81 10.28
CA GLN A 112 -1.09 -13.37 8.93
C GLN A 112 -0.25 -12.08 8.91
N ILE A 113 -0.53 -11.13 9.80
CA ILE A 113 0.31 -9.93 9.98
C ILE A 113 1.73 -10.32 10.42
N ALA A 114 1.85 -11.22 11.40
CA ALA A 114 3.15 -11.68 11.90
C ALA A 114 3.96 -12.38 10.80
N ASN A 115 3.32 -13.18 9.95
CA ASN A 115 3.98 -13.83 8.81
C ASN A 115 4.50 -12.80 7.79
N ALA A 116 3.70 -11.78 7.45
CA ALA A 116 4.14 -10.68 6.60
C ALA A 116 5.36 -9.95 7.18
N LEU A 117 5.30 -9.59 8.47
CA LEU A 117 6.39 -8.89 9.16
C LEU A 117 7.65 -9.74 9.24
N LYS A 118 7.52 -11.04 9.54
CA LYS A 118 8.63 -12.00 9.53
C LYS A 118 9.32 -12.04 8.17
N ALA A 119 8.55 -12.12 7.08
CA ALA A 119 9.08 -12.14 5.72
C ALA A 119 9.84 -10.84 5.38
N ALA A 120 9.29 -9.68 5.75
CA ALA A 120 9.96 -8.39 5.57
C ALA A 120 11.24 -8.26 6.42
N HIS A 121 11.19 -8.64 7.70
CA HIS A 121 12.33 -8.58 8.61
C HIS A 121 13.47 -9.49 8.14
N ALA A 122 13.18 -10.66 7.56
CA ALA A 122 14.18 -11.54 6.97
C ALA A 122 14.95 -10.89 5.79
N LYS A 123 14.43 -9.79 5.23
CA LYS A 123 15.07 -8.97 4.20
C LYS A 123 15.58 -7.62 4.73
N GLY A 124 15.59 -7.42 6.05
CA GLY A 124 16.03 -6.18 6.70
C GLY A 124 15.05 -5.02 6.58
N ILE A 125 13.81 -5.28 6.14
CA ILE A 125 12.78 -4.24 5.94
C ILE A 125 11.90 -4.19 7.19
N VAL A 126 11.80 -3.01 7.82
CA VAL A 126 10.95 -2.78 8.99
C VAL A 126 9.76 -1.90 8.60
N HIS A 127 8.54 -2.33 8.93
CA HIS A 127 7.32 -1.62 8.52
C HIS A 127 7.17 -0.22 9.14
N ARG A 128 7.46 -0.09 10.44
CA ARG A 128 7.46 1.16 11.24
C ARG A 128 6.12 1.87 11.50
N ASP A 129 5.07 1.58 10.73
CA ASP A 129 3.73 2.16 10.94
C ASP A 129 2.62 1.10 10.96
N ILE A 130 2.77 0.04 11.76
CA ILE A 130 1.73 -0.99 11.86
C ILE A 130 0.55 -0.46 12.68
N LYS A 131 -0.60 -0.38 12.02
CA LYS A 131 -1.89 0.04 12.59
C LYS A 131 -3.05 -0.51 11.75
N PRO A 132 -4.28 -0.58 12.28
CA PRO A 132 -5.44 -1.13 11.56
C PRO A 132 -5.70 -0.52 10.17
N ALA A 133 -5.38 0.76 9.96
CA ALA A 133 -5.56 1.42 8.65
C ALA A 133 -4.61 0.89 7.56
N ASN A 134 -3.49 0.27 7.94
CA ASN A 134 -2.49 -0.31 7.04
C ASN A 134 -2.66 -1.84 6.89
N ILE A 135 -3.72 -2.41 7.46
CA ILE A 135 -4.06 -3.83 7.34
C ILE A 135 -5.31 -3.92 6.48
N PHE A 136 -5.20 -4.51 5.30
CA PHE A 136 -6.35 -4.75 4.42
C PHE A 136 -6.83 -6.19 4.57
N LEU A 137 -8.13 -6.35 4.76
CA LEU A 137 -8.82 -7.64 4.79
C LEU A 137 -9.51 -7.84 3.45
N THR A 138 -9.13 -8.88 2.74
CA THR A 138 -9.78 -9.24 1.48
C THR A 138 -11.06 -10.03 1.73
N GLU A 139 -11.94 -10.08 0.74
CA GLU A 139 -13.21 -10.84 0.83
C GLU A 139 -13.00 -12.35 1.02
N ASP A 140 -11.87 -12.90 0.55
CA ASP A 140 -11.44 -14.29 0.75
C ASP A 140 -10.72 -14.54 2.09
N GLY A 141 -10.70 -13.56 3.01
CA GLY A 141 -10.17 -13.72 4.36
C GLY A 141 -8.65 -13.61 4.47
N GLN A 142 -7.97 -13.13 3.43
CA GLN A 142 -6.53 -12.86 3.47
C GLN A 142 -6.26 -11.47 4.03
N VAL A 143 -5.17 -11.35 4.78
CA VAL A 143 -4.60 -10.08 5.20
C VAL A 143 -3.59 -9.62 4.16
N LYS A 144 -3.63 -8.34 3.79
CA LYS A 144 -2.55 -7.65 3.07
C LYS A 144 -2.03 -6.50 3.93
N VAL A 145 -0.78 -6.59 4.34
CA VAL A 145 -0.08 -5.48 4.99
C VAL A 145 0.30 -4.45 3.91
N LEU A 146 -0.23 -3.24 4.04
CA LEU A 146 -0.04 -2.11 3.14
C LEU A 146 1.07 -1.19 3.65
N ASP A 147 1.61 -0.33 2.79
CA ASP A 147 2.38 0.86 3.19
C ASP A 147 3.66 0.62 4.03
N PHE A 148 4.41 -0.45 3.74
CA PHE A 148 5.73 -0.69 4.35
C PHE A 148 6.66 0.51 4.22
N GLY A 149 7.13 1.06 5.35
CA GLY A 149 8.25 2.01 5.39
C GLY A 149 7.98 3.39 4.78
N LEU A 150 6.80 3.64 4.21
CA LEU A 150 6.50 4.90 3.50
C LEU A 150 6.23 6.08 4.47
N ALA A 151 5.84 5.77 5.72
CA ALA A 151 5.39 6.78 6.69
C ALA A 151 6.52 7.57 7.37
N LYS A 152 7.71 6.99 7.54
CA LYS A 152 8.81 7.67 8.26
C LYS A 152 9.58 8.67 7.39
N LEU A 153 9.18 8.85 6.13
CA LEU A 153 9.74 9.82 5.19
C LEU A 153 9.11 11.21 5.34
N ALA A 154 8.03 11.34 6.12
CA ALA A 154 7.36 12.61 6.41
C ALA A 154 8.00 13.38 7.58
N SER A 155 8.87 12.72 8.33
CA SER A 155 9.39 13.22 9.61
C SER A 155 10.80 12.69 9.86
N GLU A 156 11.76 13.34 9.21
CA GLU A 156 13.14 13.59 9.69
C GLU A 156 13.66 14.84 8.99
#